data_AF-A0A2G2YD55-F1
#
_entry.id   AF-A0A2G2YD55-F1
#
_cell.length_a   1.000
_cell.length_b   1.000
_cell.length_c   1.000
_cell.angle_alpha   90.00
_cell.angle_beta   90.00
_cell.angle_gamma   90.00
#
_symmetry.space_group_name_H-M   'P 1'
#
loop_
_entity.id
_entity.type
_entity.pdbx_description
1 polymer ?
#
loop_
_entity_poly.entity_id
_entity_poly.type
_entity_poly.pdbx_seq_one_letter_code
_entity_poly.pdbx_strand_id
1 'polypeptide(L)'
;MASHHQAKDMTGYRFNPTNKELLKYLLGFAINKPLPQQYQFMQLVNLYADKEPWEVFDSTNNDTPRYFITQHNKEKEQHVRVKRTVGINGTWKLQGKVNEVFDDKGKLMGYVKNLKYKPHHKKSSNNPPNGEWLMTEYSLYDHYVDPKKIKNRDYVVYEEDNIINQNNEYLEGDEVEEHILAILGLRSETDAAVEEHINSDNQELIVDVLTLLKV
;
A
#
# COMPACT_ATOMS: atom_id res chain seq x y z
N MET A 1 -48.46 -5.20 4.72
CA MET A 1 -47.67 -5.26 3.47
C MET A 1 -46.29 -4.75 3.80
N ALA A 2 -45.29 -5.65 3.81
CA ALA A 2 -43.93 -5.32 4.22
C ALA A 2 -43.23 -4.54 3.09
N SER A 3 -42.68 -3.37 3.43
CA SER A 3 -41.95 -2.52 2.52
C SER A 3 -40.55 -3.09 2.32
N HIS A 4 -40.30 -3.65 1.14
CA HIS A 4 -38.98 -4.12 0.71
C HIS A 4 -38.06 -2.91 0.52
N HIS A 5 -37.24 -2.60 1.52
CA HIS A 5 -36.08 -1.73 1.31
C HIS A 5 -35.04 -2.58 0.58
N GLN A 6 -34.92 -2.38 -0.74
CA GLN A 6 -33.76 -2.84 -1.49
C GLN A 6 -32.53 -2.17 -0.90
N ALA A 7 -31.62 -2.98 -0.35
CA ALA A 7 -30.28 -2.54 -0.02
C ALA A 7 -29.65 -2.03 -1.32
N LYS A 8 -29.30 -0.74 -1.34
CA LYS A 8 -28.52 -0.14 -2.42
C LYS A 8 -27.21 -0.90 -2.50
N ASP A 9 -27.00 -1.61 -3.59
CA ASP A 9 -25.77 -2.34 -3.85
C ASP A 9 -24.61 -1.32 -3.88
N MET A 10 -23.67 -1.47 -2.94
CA MET A 10 -22.49 -0.58 -2.77
C MET A 10 -21.26 -1.15 -3.48
N THR A 11 -21.47 -1.91 -4.54
CA THR A 11 -20.44 -2.48 -5.39
C THR A 11 -19.59 -1.35 -6.01
N GLY A 12 -18.41 -1.09 -5.43
CA GLY A 12 -17.41 -0.17 -5.99
C GLY A 12 -16.65 0.71 -5.00
N TYR A 13 -17.14 0.93 -3.78
CA TYR A 13 -16.40 1.73 -2.79
C TYR A 13 -15.26 0.93 -2.17
N ARG A 14 -14.01 1.36 -2.42
CA ARG A 14 -12.80 0.80 -1.79
C ARG A 14 -12.23 1.79 -0.79
N PHE A 15 -11.66 1.27 0.30
CA PHE A 15 -10.87 2.08 1.22
C PHE A 15 -9.56 2.47 0.54
N ASN A 16 -9.48 3.72 0.08
CA ASN A 16 -8.33 4.27 -0.62
C ASN A 16 -7.97 5.65 -0.03
N PRO A 17 -7.47 5.69 1.21
CA PRO A 17 -7.16 6.94 1.90
C PRO A 17 -5.99 7.68 1.24
N THR A 18 -6.04 9.00 1.23
CA THR A 18 -4.91 9.85 0.86
C THR A 18 -3.78 9.76 1.89
N ASN A 19 -2.56 10.16 1.50
CA ASN A 19 -1.41 10.27 2.41
C ASN A 19 -1.73 11.05 3.70
N LYS A 20 -2.52 12.12 3.57
CA LYS A 20 -2.96 12.95 4.71
C LYS A 20 -3.93 12.19 5.61
N GLU A 21 -4.86 11.43 5.03
CA GLU A 21 -5.82 10.63 5.79
C GLU A 21 -5.13 9.48 6.53
N LEU A 22 -4.17 8.79 5.91
CA LEU A 22 -3.35 7.76 6.57
C LEU A 22 -2.61 8.33 7.78
N LEU A 23 -2.01 9.53 7.65
CA LEU A 23 -1.42 10.21 8.80
C LEU A 23 -2.46 10.65 9.84
N LYS A 24 -3.70 10.95 9.46
CA LYS A 24 -4.79 11.27 10.41
C LYS A 24 -5.21 10.03 11.21
N TYR A 25 -5.28 8.85 10.57
CA TYR A 25 -5.50 7.58 11.25
C TYR A 25 -4.37 7.29 12.24
N LEU A 26 -3.12 7.40 11.79
CA LEU A 26 -1.95 7.19 12.63
C LEU A 26 -1.91 8.17 13.81
N LEU A 27 -2.22 9.44 13.57
CA LEU A 27 -2.34 10.46 14.61
C LEU A 27 -3.39 10.08 15.66
N GLY A 28 -4.59 9.68 15.22
CA GLY A 28 -5.68 9.28 16.11
C GLY A 28 -5.28 8.07 16.96
N PHE A 29 -4.63 7.07 16.35
CA PHE A 29 -4.08 5.91 17.03
C PHE A 29 -3.01 6.32 18.05
N ALA A 30 -2.06 7.17 17.67
CA ALA A 30 -0.96 7.62 18.51
C ALA A 30 -1.43 8.31 19.80
N ILE A 31 -2.52 9.09 19.72
CA ILE A 31 -3.08 9.83 20.87
C ILE A 31 -4.31 9.17 21.49
N ASN A 32 -4.61 7.92 21.11
CA ASN A 32 -5.76 7.15 21.59
C ASN A 32 -7.10 7.91 21.46
N LYS A 33 -7.32 8.57 20.32
CA LYS A 33 -8.62 9.15 19.98
C LYS A 33 -9.49 8.12 19.28
N PRO A 34 -10.83 8.22 19.41
CA PRO A 34 -11.75 7.43 18.61
C PRO A 34 -11.44 7.58 17.12
N LEU A 35 -11.28 6.44 16.44
CA LEU A 35 -11.02 6.37 15.01
C LEU A 35 -12.34 6.15 14.26
N PRO A 36 -12.48 6.67 13.03
CA PRO A 36 -13.71 6.49 12.28
C PRO A 36 -13.81 5.04 11.80
N GLN A 37 -15.03 4.60 11.44
CA GLN A 37 -15.33 3.18 11.17
C GLN A 37 -14.41 2.56 10.11
N GLN A 38 -13.97 3.33 9.12
CA GLN A 38 -13.07 2.90 8.05
C GLN A 38 -11.72 2.40 8.56
N TYR A 39 -11.33 2.76 9.79
CA TYR A 39 -10.15 2.21 10.45
C TYR A 39 -10.15 0.67 10.53
N GLN A 40 -11.32 0.03 10.48
CA GLN A 40 -11.45 -1.44 10.45
C GLN A 40 -10.72 -2.10 9.27
N PHE A 41 -10.40 -1.34 8.21
CA PHE A 41 -9.65 -1.82 7.05
C PHE A 41 -8.13 -1.76 7.25
N MET A 42 -7.65 -1.31 8.42
CA MET A 42 -6.24 -1.27 8.80
C MET A 42 -5.95 -2.32 9.87
N GLN A 43 -4.87 -3.08 9.72
CA GLN A 43 -4.52 -4.14 10.66
C GLN A 43 -3.33 -3.77 11.55
N LEU A 44 -3.46 -3.97 12.86
CA LEU A 44 -2.34 -3.85 13.80
C LEU A 44 -1.52 -5.15 13.79
N VAL A 45 -0.28 -5.10 13.32
CA VAL A 45 0.61 -6.26 13.19
C VAL A 45 2.07 -5.83 13.40
N ASN A 46 2.95 -6.72 13.86
CA ASN A 46 4.38 -6.45 13.89
C ASN A 46 5.04 -6.89 12.57
N LEU A 47 5.24 -5.97 11.64
CA LEU A 47 5.84 -6.27 10.33
C LEU A 47 7.34 -6.50 10.36
N TYR A 48 8.01 -6.14 11.46
CA TYR A 48 9.46 -6.30 11.62
C TYR A 48 9.85 -7.52 12.44
N ALA A 49 8.93 -8.48 12.56
CA ALA A 49 9.14 -9.75 13.23
C ALA A 49 9.77 -10.78 12.27
N ASP A 50 9.63 -12.06 12.62
CA ASP A 50 10.31 -13.18 11.96
C ASP A 50 9.67 -13.62 10.64
N LYS A 51 8.58 -12.96 10.20
CA LYS A 51 7.90 -13.24 8.93
C LYS A 51 8.48 -12.43 7.79
N GLU A 52 8.65 -13.05 6.64
CA GLU A 52 9.00 -12.39 5.38
C GLU A 52 7.76 -11.70 4.76
N PRO A 53 7.95 -10.72 3.84
CA PRO A 53 6.84 -9.94 3.26
C PRO A 53 5.71 -10.79 2.69
N TRP A 54 6.03 -11.82 1.88
CA TRP A 54 5.03 -12.71 1.29
C TRP A 54 4.24 -13.51 2.34
N GLU A 55 4.82 -13.81 3.50
CA GLU A 55 4.10 -14.51 4.58
C GLU A 55 3.09 -13.62 5.32
N VAL A 56 3.19 -12.31 5.12
CA VAL A 56 2.26 -11.31 5.67
C VAL A 56 1.24 -10.88 4.62
N PHE A 57 1.71 -10.66 3.40
CA PHE A 57 0.97 -10.01 2.34
C PHE A 57 0.26 -10.97 1.37
N ASP A 58 0.87 -12.12 1.07
CA ASP A 58 0.37 -13.11 0.10
C ASP A 58 -0.74 -14.02 0.67
N SER A 59 -1.55 -13.50 1.60
CA SER A 59 -2.76 -14.18 2.05
C SER A 59 -3.93 -14.00 1.05
N THR A 60 -3.62 -14.03 -0.26
CA THR A 60 -4.41 -14.40 -1.47
C THR A 60 -5.92 -14.15 -1.56
N ASN A 61 -6.52 -13.28 -0.75
CA ASN A 61 -7.91 -12.84 -0.92
C ASN A 61 -7.94 -11.34 -1.20
N ASN A 62 -8.83 -10.89 -2.09
CA ASN A 62 -9.11 -9.46 -2.32
C ASN A 62 -9.63 -8.71 -1.06
N ASP A 63 -9.83 -9.44 0.04
CA ASP A 63 -10.17 -8.94 1.38
C ASP A 63 -8.94 -8.73 2.29
N THR A 64 -7.72 -8.96 1.81
CA THR A 64 -6.52 -8.69 2.61
C THR A 64 -6.35 -7.18 2.84
N PRO A 65 -6.10 -6.76 4.09
CA PRO A 65 -5.89 -5.35 4.37
C PRO A 65 -4.60 -4.89 3.70
N ARG A 66 -4.69 -3.86 2.84
CA ARG A 66 -3.52 -3.22 2.23
C ARG A 66 -2.75 -2.33 3.20
N TYR A 67 -3.36 -2.02 4.36
CA TYR A 67 -2.85 -1.06 5.31
C TYR A 67 -2.57 -1.69 6.66
N PHE A 68 -1.36 -1.51 7.17
CA PHE A 68 -0.90 -2.11 8.40
C PHE A 68 -0.37 -1.05 9.35
N ILE A 69 -0.80 -1.07 10.61
CA ILE A 69 -0.15 -0.31 11.68
C ILE A 69 0.85 -1.22 12.36
N THR A 70 2.09 -0.79 12.46
CA THR A 70 3.14 -1.52 13.17
C THR A 70 4.00 -0.56 13.94
N GLN A 71 4.60 -1.07 15.02
CA GLN A 71 5.63 -0.35 15.73
C GLN A 71 6.93 -0.38 14.90
N HIS A 72 7.64 0.74 14.85
CA HIS A 72 9.01 0.80 14.37
C HIS A 72 9.89 -0.08 15.23
N ASN A 73 10.69 -0.92 14.57
CA ASN A 73 11.70 -1.72 15.26
C ASN A 73 12.89 -0.84 15.63
N LYS A 74 12.87 -0.28 16.84
CA LYS A 74 13.99 0.46 17.42
C LYS A 74 14.72 -0.45 18.40
N GLU A 75 16.05 -0.43 18.36
CA GLU A 75 16.87 -1.19 19.32
C GLU A 75 16.69 -0.69 20.76
N LYS A 76 16.43 0.61 20.91
CA LYS A 76 16.10 1.28 22.17
C LYS A 76 15.08 2.36 21.89
N GLU A 77 14.18 2.62 22.82
CA GLU A 77 13.13 3.66 22.68
C GLU A 77 13.71 5.04 22.32
N GLN A 78 14.91 5.36 22.83
CA GLN A 78 15.58 6.65 22.60
C GLN A 78 16.25 6.75 21.22
N HIS A 79 16.38 5.65 20.47
CA HIS A 79 17.05 5.67 19.18
C HIS A 79 16.14 6.28 18.10
N VAL A 80 16.71 7.20 17.33
CA VAL A 80 16.07 7.76 16.13
C VAL A 80 16.12 6.76 14.97
N ARG A 81 17.14 5.89 14.95
CA ARG A 81 17.34 4.91 13.89
C ARG A 81 16.40 3.72 14.06
N VAL A 82 15.60 3.49 13.03
CA VAL A 82 14.74 2.32 12.89
C VAL A 82 15.50 1.21 12.19
N LYS A 83 15.54 0.01 12.79
CA LYS A 83 15.97 -1.22 12.13
C LYS A 83 14.87 -1.64 11.17
N ARG A 84 15.27 -1.93 9.94
CA ARG A 84 14.36 -2.36 8.87
C ARG A 84 14.64 -3.79 8.41
N THR A 85 15.35 -4.55 9.24
CA THR A 85 15.52 -6.00 9.06
C THR A 85 14.17 -6.67 9.34
N VAL A 86 13.80 -7.62 8.50
CA VAL A 86 12.53 -8.35 8.54
C VAL A 86 12.78 -9.79 8.17
N GLY A 87 12.02 -10.73 8.74
CA GLY A 87 12.20 -12.14 8.50
C GLY A 87 13.56 -12.66 8.95
N ILE A 88 13.95 -13.81 8.41
CA ILE A 88 15.24 -14.44 8.72
C ILE A 88 16.36 -13.77 7.89
N ASN A 89 16.05 -13.31 6.67
CA ASN A 89 17.07 -12.92 5.70
C ASN A 89 16.72 -11.64 4.92
N GLY A 90 15.92 -10.72 5.47
CA GLY A 90 15.40 -9.57 4.72
C GLY A 90 15.78 -8.20 5.28
N THR A 91 15.80 -7.17 4.43
CA THR A 91 15.80 -5.77 4.87
C THR A 91 15.07 -4.85 3.90
N TRP A 92 14.25 -3.96 4.43
CA TRP A 92 13.63 -2.88 3.65
C TRP A 92 14.60 -1.71 3.44
N LYS A 93 14.78 -1.31 2.18
CA LYS A 93 15.66 -0.20 1.77
C LYS A 93 14.88 0.96 1.17
N LEU A 94 15.18 2.17 1.63
CA LEU A 94 14.62 3.40 1.09
C LEU A 94 14.84 3.51 -0.43
N GLN A 95 13.78 3.87 -1.13
CA GLN A 95 13.75 4.20 -2.54
C GLN A 95 13.48 5.70 -2.70
N GLY A 96 14.31 6.36 -3.49
CA GLY A 96 14.10 7.76 -3.85
C GLY A 96 14.07 8.74 -2.67
N LYS A 97 13.33 9.85 -2.86
CA LYS A 97 13.21 10.95 -1.92
C LYS A 97 12.08 10.68 -0.91
N VAL A 98 12.27 11.14 0.32
CA VAL A 98 11.22 11.20 1.34
C VAL A 98 10.28 12.37 1.04
N ASN A 99 8.98 12.08 0.98
CA ASN A 99 7.96 13.10 0.74
C ASN A 99 7.41 13.64 2.06
N GLU A 100 7.19 14.96 2.11
CA GLU A 100 6.59 15.65 3.26
C GLU A 100 5.09 15.79 3.05
N VAL A 101 4.31 15.61 4.13
CA VAL A 101 2.86 15.80 4.11
C VAL A 101 2.51 16.88 5.12
N PHE A 102 1.80 17.91 4.65
CA PHE A 102 1.37 19.05 5.45
C PHE A 102 -0.13 18.97 5.75
N ASP A 103 -0.54 19.44 6.92
CA ASP A 103 -1.95 19.57 7.25
C ASP A 103 -2.60 20.78 6.53
N ASP A 104 -3.91 20.96 6.76
CA ASP A 104 -4.70 22.01 6.10
C ASP A 104 -4.28 23.43 6.52
N LYS A 105 -3.43 23.56 7.55
CA LYS A 105 -2.84 24.82 8.03
C LYS A 105 -1.39 25.00 7.58
N GLY A 106 -0.87 24.11 6.75
CA GLY A 106 0.52 24.14 6.28
C GLY A 106 1.54 23.67 7.33
N LYS A 107 1.11 23.02 8.42
CA LYS A 107 2.04 22.45 9.41
C LYS A 107 2.50 21.06 8.95
N LEU A 108 3.81 20.80 9.00
CA LEU A 108 4.37 19.48 8.68
C LEU A 108 3.79 18.41 9.60
N MET A 109 3.03 17.49 9.01
CA MET A 109 2.32 16.42 9.71
C MET A 109 3.14 15.15 9.81
N GLY A 110 3.85 14.81 8.74
CA GLY A 110 4.62 13.59 8.66
C GLY A 110 5.31 13.40 7.32
N TYR A 111 5.76 12.17 7.11
CA TYR A 111 6.57 11.76 5.98
C TYR A 111 6.02 10.49 5.32
N VAL A 112 6.24 10.39 4.01
CA VAL A 112 5.97 9.20 3.19
C VAL A 112 7.29 8.71 2.61
N LYS A 113 7.58 7.41 2.75
CA LYS A 113 8.82 6.79 2.25
C LYS A 113 8.49 5.51 1.49
N ASN A 114 8.98 5.42 0.26
CA ASN A 114 8.86 4.18 -0.52
C ASN A 114 10.05 3.28 -0.18
N LEU A 115 9.79 2.01 0.06
CA LEU A 115 10.77 1.05 0.53
C LEU A 115 10.70 -0.20 -0.37
N LYS A 116 11.88 -0.77 -0.65
CA LYS A 116 12.00 -2.02 -1.42
C LYS A 116 12.67 -3.08 -0.57
N TYR A 117 12.07 -4.26 -0.52
CA TYR A 117 12.66 -5.39 0.16
C TYR A 117 13.94 -5.85 -0.56
N LYS A 118 14.97 -6.18 0.23
CA LYS A 118 16.21 -6.77 -0.27
C LYS A 118 16.56 -8.01 0.55
N PRO A 119 16.57 -9.21 -0.05
CA PRO A 119 17.06 -10.41 0.62
C PRO A 119 18.58 -10.32 0.83
N HIS A 120 19.05 -10.85 1.96
CA HIS A 120 20.47 -10.93 2.35
C HIS A 120 21.20 -12.00 1.56
N HIS A 121 20.55 -13.13 1.29
CA HIS A 121 21.11 -14.19 0.45
C HIS A 121 20.59 -14.06 -0.99
N LYS A 122 21.50 -13.67 -1.89
CA LYS A 122 21.27 -13.78 -3.33
C LYS A 122 21.17 -15.26 -3.69
N LYS A 123 19.98 -15.80 -3.91
CA LYS A 123 19.91 -16.90 -4.89
C LYS A 123 20.38 -16.31 -6.22
N SER A 124 21.20 -17.03 -6.97
CA SER A 124 21.90 -16.63 -8.21
C SER A 124 20.99 -16.12 -9.36
N SER A 125 19.70 -15.93 -9.13
CA SER A 125 18.76 -15.31 -10.06
C SER A 125 18.64 -13.83 -9.73
N ASN A 126 18.69 -12.97 -10.75
CA ASN A 126 18.40 -11.54 -10.61
C ASN A 126 16.97 -11.26 -10.13
N ASN A 127 16.10 -12.28 -10.12
CA ASN A 127 14.73 -12.20 -9.61
C ASN A 127 14.56 -13.10 -8.37
N PRO A 128 14.13 -12.57 -7.22
CA PRO A 128 13.62 -13.40 -6.13
C PRO A 128 12.40 -14.21 -6.62
N PRO A 129 12.21 -15.46 -6.15
CA PRO A 129 11.14 -16.33 -6.64
C PRO A 129 9.72 -15.77 -6.44
N ASN A 130 9.57 -14.77 -5.57
CA ASN A 130 8.28 -14.18 -5.21
C ASN A 130 8.16 -12.70 -5.66
N GLY A 131 8.95 -12.27 -6.65
CA GLY A 131 8.86 -10.91 -7.20
C GLY A 131 9.43 -9.79 -6.33
N GLU A 132 9.33 -8.57 -6.84
CA GLU A 132 9.79 -7.38 -6.12
C GLU A 132 8.74 -6.92 -5.11
N TRP A 133 9.11 -6.91 -3.82
CA TRP A 133 8.24 -6.41 -2.77
C TRP A 133 8.52 -4.94 -2.49
N LEU A 134 7.49 -4.12 -2.65
CA LEU A 134 7.49 -2.71 -2.31
C LEU A 134 6.53 -2.43 -1.16
N MET A 135 6.83 -1.38 -0.40
CA MET A 135 5.90 -0.84 0.59
C MET A 135 6.09 0.66 0.74
N THR A 136 5.02 1.33 1.15
CA THR A 136 5.05 2.75 1.48
C THR A 136 4.89 2.94 3.00
N GLU A 137 5.87 3.59 3.64
CA GLU A 137 5.90 3.93 5.07
C GLU A 137 5.36 5.34 5.32
N TYR A 138 4.37 5.45 6.21
CA TYR A 138 3.85 6.72 6.71
C TYR A 138 4.25 6.92 8.18
N SER A 139 4.95 8.01 8.48
CA SER A 139 5.39 8.33 9.84
C SER A 139 5.01 9.75 10.25
N LEU A 140 4.55 9.93 11.48
CA LEU A 140 4.30 11.26 12.05
C LEU A 140 5.62 12.01 12.26
N TYR A 141 5.57 13.33 12.11
CA TYR A 141 6.66 14.20 12.54
C TYR A 141 6.63 14.33 14.07
N ASP A 142 7.78 14.12 14.72
CA ASP A 142 7.91 14.08 16.19
C ASP A 142 7.38 15.33 16.90
N HIS A 143 7.45 16.49 16.24
CA HIS A 143 6.96 17.77 16.78
C HIS A 143 5.56 18.16 16.28
N TYR A 144 4.86 17.26 15.57
CA TYR A 144 3.50 17.51 15.13
C TYR A 144 2.52 17.55 16.32
N VAL A 145 2.72 16.68 17.30
CA VAL A 145 1.88 16.52 18.49
C VAL A 145 2.71 16.77 19.75
N ASP A 146 2.08 17.35 20.78
CA ASP A 146 2.68 17.39 22.11
C ASP A 146 3.01 15.96 22.59
N PRO A 147 4.30 15.65 22.89
CA PRO A 147 4.71 14.32 23.35
C PRO A 147 3.96 13.81 24.59
N LYS A 148 3.40 14.69 25.42
CA LYS A 148 2.59 14.31 26.60
C LYS A 148 1.24 13.70 26.23
N LYS A 149 0.75 13.98 25.02
CA LYS A 149 -0.53 13.45 24.50
C LYS A 149 -0.36 12.08 23.84
N ILE A 150 0.85 11.71 23.48
CA ILE A 150 1.14 10.43 22.81
C ILE A 150 0.99 9.28 23.81
N LYS A 151 0.15 8.30 23.45
CA LYS A 151 -0.09 7.07 24.21
C LYS A 151 0.54 5.86 23.52
N ASN A 152 0.51 5.83 22.19
CA ASN A 152 1.14 4.80 21.38
C ASN A 152 2.31 5.43 20.61
N ARG A 153 3.55 5.10 21.00
CA ARG A 153 4.77 5.69 20.42
C ARG A 153 5.33 4.83 19.31
N ASP A 154 6.04 5.47 18.39
CA ASP A 154 6.84 4.82 17.36
C ASP A 154 6.04 3.94 16.40
N TYR A 155 4.74 4.19 16.24
CA TYR A 155 3.94 3.49 15.24
C TYR A 155 3.99 4.20 13.89
N VAL A 156 3.86 3.41 12.84
CA VAL A 156 3.77 3.84 11.45
C VAL A 156 2.68 3.05 10.73
N VAL A 157 2.22 3.60 9.60
CA VAL A 157 1.38 2.86 8.67
C VAL A 157 2.23 2.36 7.52
N TYR A 158 2.01 1.12 7.11
CA TYR A 158 2.50 0.57 5.87
C TYR A 158 1.35 0.33 4.92
N GLU A 159 1.54 0.76 3.68
CA GLU A 159 0.74 0.34 2.54
C GLU A 159 1.54 -0.66 1.74
N GLU A 160 0.93 -1.81 1.43
CA GLU A 160 1.48 -2.77 0.50
C GLU A 160 1.33 -2.25 -0.94
N ASP A 161 2.47 -2.10 -1.62
CA ASP A 161 2.51 -1.72 -3.02
C ASP A 161 2.68 -2.97 -3.87
N ASN A 162 1.62 -3.43 -4.54
CA ASN A 162 1.72 -4.52 -5.50
C ASN A 162 2.48 -4.05 -6.75
N ILE A 163 3.70 -4.57 -6.96
CA ILE A 163 4.19 -4.77 -8.32
C ILE A 163 3.80 -6.19 -8.70
N ILE A 164 2.72 -6.33 -9.48
CA ILE A 164 2.56 -7.50 -10.34
C ILE A 164 3.87 -7.60 -11.11
N ASN A 165 4.57 -8.74 -11.00
CA ASN A 165 5.82 -8.98 -11.70
C ASN A 165 5.72 -8.46 -13.13
N GLN A 166 6.42 -7.36 -13.44
CA GLN A 166 6.83 -7.06 -14.81
C GLN A 166 7.87 -8.09 -15.22
N ASN A 167 7.45 -9.36 -15.30
CA ASN A 167 8.08 -10.26 -16.22
C ASN A 167 7.68 -9.73 -17.59
N ASN A 168 8.63 -9.11 -18.28
CA ASN A 168 8.63 -9.04 -19.74
C ASN A 168 8.71 -10.47 -20.30
N GLU A 169 7.73 -11.31 -20.01
CA GLU A 169 7.31 -12.35 -20.94
C GLU A 169 6.33 -11.63 -21.87
N TYR A 170 6.60 -11.70 -23.18
CA TYR A 170 5.66 -11.22 -24.18
C TYR A 170 4.33 -11.94 -23.94
N LEU A 171 3.33 -11.21 -23.48
CA LEU A 171 1.97 -11.71 -23.36
C LEU A 171 1.41 -11.80 -24.79
N GLU A 172 0.92 -12.98 -25.19
CA GLU A 172 0.22 -13.11 -26.47
C GLU A 172 -1.23 -12.66 -26.32
N GLY A 173 -1.69 -11.86 -27.29
CA GLY A 173 -3.09 -11.51 -27.58
C GLY A 173 -4.04 -11.37 -26.38
N ASP A 174 -4.63 -12.50 -25.99
CA ASP A 174 -5.73 -12.56 -25.02
C ASP A 174 -5.25 -12.34 -23.56
N GLU A 175 -3.99 -12.67 -23.25
CA GLU A 175 -3.42 -12.46 -21.89
C GLU A 175 -3.14 -10.98 -21.60
N VAL A 176 -2.92 -10.18 -22.64
CA VAL A 176 -2.70 -8.72 -22.53
C VAL A 176 -3.98 -8.03 -22.07
N GLU A 177 -5.11 -8.42 -22.64
CA GLU A 177 -6.40 -7.80 -22.35
C GLU A 177 -6.85 -8.08 -20.91
N GLU A 178 -6.75 -9.33 -20.44
CA GLU A 178 -7.04 -9.66 -19.03
C GLU A 178 -6.12 -8.89 -18.06
N HIS A 179 -4.84 -8.73 -18.40
CA HIS A 179 -3.91 -7.95 -17.59
C HIS A 179 -4.27 -6.47 -17.54
N ILE A 180 -4.61 -5.86 -18.67
CA ILE A 180 -5.04 -4.46 -18.75
C ILE A 180 -6.32 -4.27 -17.92
N LEU A 181 -7.29 -5.17 -18.06
CA LEU A 181 -8.52 -5.13 -17.28
C LEU A 181 -8.24 -5.25 -15.77
N ALA A 182 -7.32 -6.12 -15.37
CA ALA A 182 -6.89 -6.26 -13.98
C ALA A 182 -6.21 -4.99 -13.44
N ILE A 183 -5.32 -4.36 -14.22
CA ILE A 183 -4.65 -3.10 -13.88
C ILE A 183 -5.66 -1.96 -13.72
N LEU A 184 -6.62 -1.87 -14.63
CA LEU A 184 -7.67 -0.85 -14.62
C LEU A 184 -8.81 -1.17 -13.63
N GLY A 185 -8.79 -2.37 -13.03
CA GLY A 185 -9.81 -2.83 -12.09
C GLY A 185 -11.19 -3.04 -12.73
N LEU A 186 -11.23 -3.29 -14.04
CA LEU A 186 -12.42 -3.59 -14.83
C LEU A 186 -12.68 -5.11 -14.82
N ARG A 187 -13.95 -5.54 -14.89
CA ARG A 187 -14.33 -6.95 -15.06
C ARG A 187 -14.58 -7.22 -16.54
N SER A 188 -14.28 -8.44 -17.01
CA SER A 188 -14.57 -8.87 -18.38
C SER A 188 -16.08 -8.89 -18.62
N GLU A 189 -16.60 -7.78 -19.14
CA GLU A 189 -17.92 -7.73 -19.72
C GLU A 189 -17.76 -7.61 -21.23
N THR A 190 -18.48 -8.49 -21.92
CA THR A 190 -18.44 -8.77 -23.37
C THR A 190 -18.06 -7.59 -24.26
N ASP A 191 -17.22 -7.88 -25.27
CA ASP A 191 -16.51 -7.06 -26.27
C ASP A 191 -17.10 -5.69 -26.69
N ALA A 192 -18.42 -5.49 -26.60
CA ALA A 192 -19.07 -4.24 -26.99
C ALA A 192 -18.93 -3.11 -25.94
N ALA A 193 -18.67 -3.41 -24.66
CA ALA A 193 -18.56 -2.40 -23.59
C ALA A 193 -17.14 -1.84 -23.41
N VAL A 194 -16.13 -2.56 -23.89
CA VAL A 194 -14.71 -2.20 -23.80
C VAL A 194 -14.39 -1.02 -24.72
N GLU A 195 -14.91 -1.00 -25.95
CA GLU A 195 -14.66 0.09 -26.91
C GLU A 195 -15.27 1.44 -26.45
N GLU A 196 -16.39 1.44 -25.71
CA GLU A 196 -17.04 2.67 -25.26
C GLU A 196 -16.36 3.31 -24.04
N HIS A 197 -15.69 2.50 -23.18
CA HIS A 197 -14.90 2.99 -22.04
C HIS A 197 -13.48 3.47 -22.40
N ILE A 198 -13.02 3.22 -23.63
CA ILE A 198 -11.73 3.67 -24.17
C ILE A 198 -11.83 5.10 -24.78
N ASN A 199 -12.87 5.87 -24.43
CA ASN A 199 -13.01 7.24 -24.90
C ASN A 199 -12.10 8.24 -24.14
N SER A 200 -11.55 9.19 -24.91
CA SER A 200 -10.52 10.26 -24.70
C SER A 200 -9.66 10.35 -23.43
N ASP A 201 -10.12 9.97 -22.25
CA ASP A 201 -9.49 10.33 -20.98
C ASP A 201 -8.47 9.28 -20.51
N ASN A 202 -8.53 8.06 -21.04
CA ASN A 202 -7.62 6.97 -20.71
C ASN A 202 -6.57 6.66 -21.78
N GLN A 203 -6.56 7.40 -22.91
CA GLN A 203 -5.62 7.08 -24.00
C GLN A 203 -4.16 7.29 -23.61
N GLU A 204 -3.85 8.29 -22.78
CA GLU A 204 -2.48 8.54 -22.31
C GLU A 204 -2.01 7.44 -21.34
N LEU A 205 -2.89 6.98 -20.45
CA LEU A 205 -2.65 5.84 -19.55
C LEU A 205 -2.50 4.52 -20.31
N ILE A 206 -3.31 4.29 -21.35
CA ILE A 206 -3.21 3.09 -22.20
C ILE A 206 -1.91 3.14 -23.03
N VAL A 207 -1.54 4.29 -23.59
CA VAL A 207 -0.27 4.46 -24.31
C VAL A 207 0.91 4.26 -23.37
N ASP A 208 0.87 4.77 -22.14
CA ASP A 208 1.92 4.54 -21.14
C ASP A 208 2.03 3.06 -20.74
N VAL A 209 0.89 2.37 -20.56
CA VAL A 209 0.83 0.93 -20.28
C VAL A 209 1.36 0.11 -21.46
N LEU A 210 0.97 0.42 -22.70
CA LEU A 210 1.47 -0.25 -23.91
C LEU A 210 2.96 0.03 -24.17
N THR A 211 3.42 1.25 -23.91
CA THR A 211 4.84 1.63 -24.03
C THR A 211 5.71 0.95 -22.97
N LEU A 212 5.16 0.73 -21.77
CA LEU A 212 5.80 -0.07 -20.70
C LEU A 212 5.86 -1.56 -21.04
N LEU A 213 4.88 -2.08 -21.79
CA LEU A 213 4.83 -3.49 -22.23
C LEU A 213 5.64 -3.79 -23.50
N LYS A 214 6.11 -2.77 -24.24
CA LYS A 214 6.87 -2.89 -25.51
C LYS A 214 6.21 -3.82 -26.55
N VAL A 215 4.91 -3.66 -26.79
CA VAL A 215 4.24 -4.18 -28.00
C VAL A 215 4.50 -3.23 -29.17
#